data_AF-A0A6M0RU59-F1
#
_entry.id   AF-A0A6M0RU59-F1
#
_cell.length_a   1.000
_cell.length_b   1.000
_cell.length_c   1.000
_cell.angle_alpha   90.00
_cell.angle_beta   90.00
_cell.angle_gamma   90.00
#
_symmetry.space_group_name_H-M   'P 1'
#
loop_
_entity.id
_entity.type
_entity.pdbx_description
1 polymer ?
#
loop_
_entity_poly.entity_id
_entity_poly.type
_entity_poly.pdbx_seq_one_letter_code
_entity_poly.pdbx_strand_id
1 'polypeptide(L)' 'MSIIRSYVIPFLILLVFLVAMVAVSARIWLPSDMLAPAPMDGDDLAMMGKALLLNGFGV' A
#
# COMPACT_ATOMS: atom_id res chain seq x y z
N MET A 1 -40.18 1.94 19.85
CA MET A 1 -38.98 1.45 19.12
C MET A 1 -38.08 2.60 18.67
N SER A 2 -37.63 3.44 19.60
CA SER A 2 -36.77 4.60 19.28
C SER A 2 -35.33 4.39 19.78
N ILE A 3 -35.16 3.83 20.98
CA ILE A 3 -33.85 3.65 21.62
C ILE A 3 -32.85 2.86 20.76
N ILE A 4 -33.28 1.74 20.18
CA ILE A 4 -32.40 0.88 19.38
C ILE A 4 -31.86 1.65 18.16
N ARG A 5 -32.75 2.30 17.41
CA ARG A 5 -32.38 3.01 16.18
C ARG A 5 -31.62 4.32 16.46
N SER A 6 -31.93 4.99 17.55
CA SER A 6 -31.37 6.33 17.82
C SER A 6 -30.09 6.31 18.64
N TYR A 7 -29.79 5.23 19.38
CA TYR A 7 -28.58 5.14 20.20
C TYR A 7 -27.73 3.92 19.87
N VAL A 8 -28.35 2.74 19.75
CA VAL A 8 -27.60 1.50 19.54
C VAL A 8 -27.03 1.43 18.12
N ILE A 9 -27.84 1.71 17.10
CA ILE A 9 -27.37 1.71 15.70
C ILE A 9 -26.25 2.75 15.47
N PRO A 10 -26.39 4.03 15.87
CA PRO A 10 -25.33 5.03 15.67
C PRO A 10 -24.05 4.69 16.42
N PHE A 11 -24.16 4.14 17.64
CA PHE A 11 -23.00 3.68 18.40
C PHE A 11 -22.28 2.52 17.70
N LEU A 12 -23.01 1.53 17.19
CA LEU A 12 -22.42 0.41 16.44
C LEU A 12 -21.73 0.87 15.15
N ILE A 13 -22.31 1.84 14.44
CA ILE A 13 -21.68 2.43 13.25
C ILE A 13 -20.32 3.05 13.62
N LEU A 14 -20.28 3.86 14.69
CA LEU A 14 -19.02 4.44 15.16
C LEU A 14 -18.03 3.37 15.61
N LEU A 15 -18.48 2.33 16.31
CA LEU A 15 -17.63 1.24 16.76
C LEU A 15 -17.01 0.48 15.58
N VAL A 16 -17.81 0.11 14.58
CA VAL A 16 -17.32 -0.56 13.36
C VAL A 16 -16.38 0.36 12.58
N PHE A 17 -16.73 1.64 12.46
CA PHE A 17 -15.87 2.63 11.81
C PHE A 17 -14.50 2.75 12.49
N LEU A 18 -14.46 2.85 13.82
CA LEU A 18 -13.21 2.94 14.57
C LEU A 18 -12.36 1.68 14.41
N VAL A 19 -12.98 0.50 14.51
CA VAL A 19 -12.29 -0.78 14.27
C VAL A 19 -11.73 -0.83 12.86
N ALA A 20 -12.52 -0.46 11.85
CA ALA A 20 -12.08 -0.43 10.46
C ALA A 20 -10.93 0.57 10.25
N MET A 21 -11.00 1.76 10.85
CA MET A 21 -9.98 2.81 10.77
C MET A 21 -8.66 2.34 11.40
N VAL A 22 -8.70 1.71 12.57
CA VAL A 22 -7.52 1.14 13.21
C VAL A 22 -6.97 -0.04 12.41
N ALA A 23 -7.82 -0.95 11.93
CA ALA A 23 -7.39 -2.12 11.17
C ALA A 23 -6.72 -1.71 9.84
N VAL A 24 -7.31 -0.78 9.09
CA VAL A 24 -6.75 -0.33 7.81
C VAL A 24 -5.47 0.48 8.00
N SER A 25 -5.41 1.35 9.01
CA SER A 25 -4.21 2.12 9.30
C SER A 25 -3.07 1.22 9.78
N ALA A 26 -3.35 0.27 10.68
CA ALA A 26 -2.34 -0.68 11.16
C ALA A 26 -1.83 -1.61 10.05
N ARG A 27 -2.69 -2.03 9.12
CA ARG A 27 -2.31 -2.92 8.01
C ARG A 27 -1.21 -2.35 7.12
N ILE A 28 -1.24 -1.05 6.83
CA ILE A 28 -0.23 -0.40 5.95
C ILE A 28 1.19 -0.54 6.53
N TRP A 29 1.29 -0.62 7.86
CA TRP A 29 2.56 -0.76 8.58
C TRP A 29 2.94 -2.21 8.87
N LEU A 30 2.22 -3.19 8.30
CA LEU A 30 2.60 -4.59 8.46
C LEU A 30 3.88 -4.85 7.67
N PRO A 31 4.85 -5.64 8.19
CA PRO A 31 6.10 -5.90 7.48
C PRO A 31 5.89 -6.39 6.05
N SER A 32 4.85 -7.19 5.81
CA SER A 32 4.48 -7.65 4.47
C SER A 32 4.14 -6.53 3.49
N ASP A 33 3.49 -5.46 3.94
CA ASP A 33 3.05 -4.33 3.10
C ASP A 33 4.21 -3.34 2.84
N MET A 34 5.23 -3.29 3.71
CA MET A 34 6.43 -2.44 3.56
C MET A 34 7.58 -3.10 2.78
N LEU A 35 7.52 -4.41 2.52
CA LEU A 35 8.54 -5.15 1.78
C LEU A 35 8.43 -5.01 0.26
N ALA A 36 7.43 -4.27 -0.24
CA ALA A 36 7.30 -4.01 -1.66
C ALA A 36 8.59 -3.32 -2.16
N PRO A 37 9.33 -3.94 -3.10
CA PRO A 37 10.52 -3.30 -3.66
C PRO A 37 10.10 -1.95 -4.25
N ALA A 38 10.95 -0.93 -4.04
CA ALA A 38 10.72 0.37 -4.65
C ALA A 38 10.48 0.20 -6.15
N PRO A 39 9.63 1.05 -6.76
CA PRO A 39 9.53 1.10 -8.21
C PRO A 39 10.94 1.25 -8.78
N MET A 40 11.44 0.18 -9.39
CA MET A 40 12.66 0.25 -10.18
C MET A 40 12.20 0.90 -11.47
N ASP A 41 12.63 2.14 -11.71
CA ASP A 41 12.37 2.77 -12.99
C ASP A 41 12.86 1.82 -14.08
N GLY A 42 12.03 1.57 -15.09
CA GLY A 42 12.39 0.71 -16.24
C GLY A 42 13.66 1.17 -16.97
N ASP A 43 14.18 2.33 -16.60
CA ASP A 43 15.44 2.90 -17.05
C ASP A 43 16.67 2.23 -16.44
N ASP A 44 16.63 1.62 -15.25
CA ASP A 44 17.83 0.98 -14.68
C ASP A 44 18.20 -0.31 -15.44
N LEU A 45 17.20 -1.12 -15.81
CA LEU A 45 17.39 -2.32 -16.63
C LEU A 45 17.76 -1.94 -18.08
N ALA A 46 17.17 -0.86 -18.61
CA ALA A 46 17.51 -0.33 -19.93
C ALA A 46 18.91 0.33 -19.94
N MET A 47 19.34 0.95 -18.84
CA MET A 47 20.67 1.55 -18.68
C MET A 47 21.75 0.48 -18.52
N MET A 48 21.47 -0.60 -17.80
CA MET A 48 22.36 -1.78 -17.78
C MET A 48 22.51 -2.39 -19.17
N GLY A 49 21.42 -2.49 -19.94
CA GLY A 49 21.45 -2.94 -21.34
C GLY A 49 22.23 -1.97 -22.26
N LYS A 50 21.99 -0.66 -22.14
CA LYS A 50 22.72 0.37 -22.92
C LYS A 50 24.20 0.43 -22.57
N ALA A 51 24.57 0.31 -21.30
CA ALA A 51 25.97 0.30 -20.87
C ALA A 51 26.73 -0.93 -21.38
N LEU A 52 26.07 -2.09 -21.44
CA LEU A 52 26.62 -3.30 -22.06
C LEU A 52 26.78 -3.13 -23.58
N LEU A 53 25.78 -2.54 -24.26
CA LEU A 53 25.86 -2.26 -25.70
C LEU A 53 26.92 -1.20 -26.04
N LEU A 54 27.09 -0.18 -25.20
CA LEU A 54 28.10 0.88 -25.38
C LEU A 54 29.54 0.43 -25.06
N ASN A 55 29.74 -0.55 -24.19
CA ASN A 55 31.09 -1.04 -23.83
C ASN A 55 31.48 -2.37 -24.51
N GLY A 56 30.53 -3.10 -25.11
CA GLY A 56 30.73 -4.43 -25.68
C GLY A 56 30.93 -4.49 -27.20
N PHE A 57 30.63 -3.41 -27.93
CA PHE A 57 30.85 -3.34 -29.38
C PHE A 57 31.51 -2.01 -29.72
N GLY A 58 32.84 -1.99 -29.69
CA GLY A 58 33.62 -0.99 -30.41
C GLY A 58 33.52 -1.22 -31.91
N VAL A 59 32.48 -0.67 -32.54
CA VAL A 59 32.42 -0.24 -33.95
C VAL A 59 31.65 1.07 -34.00
#